data_AF-J9D7X7-F1
#
_entry.id   AF-J9D7X7-F1
#
_cell.length_a   1.000
_cell.length_b   1.000
_cell.length_c   1.000
_cell.angle_alpha   90.00
_cell.angle_beta   90.00
_cell.angle_gamma   90.00
#
_symmetry.space_group_name_H-M   'P 1'
#
loop_
_entity.id
_entity.type
_entity.pdbx_description
1 polymer ?
#
loop_
_entity_poly.entity_id
_entity_poly.type
_entity_poly.pdbx_seq_one_letter_code
_entity_poly.pdbx_strand_id
1 'polypeptide(L)' 'MTMDLKKLAEQYKSELLDSVLPFWLEYSQDHECGGYYTCLRQDGSVFDTDKFIWLQGREVW' A
#
# COMPACT_ATOMS: atom_id res chain seq x y z
N MET A 1 16.50 28.36 -6.70
CA MET A 1 16.20 27.07 -7.35
C MET A 1 14.69 26.99 -7.46
N THR A 2 14.13 27.10 -8.65
CA THR A 2 12.67 27.06 -8.86
C THR A 2 12.22 25.60 -8.87
N MET A 3 11.19 25.28 -8.10
CA MET A 3 10.66 23.92 -8.00
C MET A 3 10.00 23.51 -9.32
N ASP A 4 10.46 22.41 -9.92
CA ASP A 4 9.84 21.85 -11.13
C ASP A 4 8.64 20.98 -10.74
N LEU A 5 7.44 21.58 -10.82
CA LEU A 5 6.19 20.92 -10.47
C LEU A 5 5.89 19.70 -11.35
N LYS A 6 6.34 19.70 -12.62
CA LYS A 6 6.12 18.55 -13.52
C LYS A 6 6.95 17.36 -13.08
N LYS A 7 8.21 17.61 -12.72
CA LYS A 7 9.10 16.57 -12.20
C LYS A 7 8.56 15.96 -10.91
N LEU A 8 8.05 16.79 -10.00
CA LEU A 8 7.45 16.30 -8.76
C LEU A 8 6.19 15.46 -9.02
N ALA A 9 5.31 15.92 -9.92
CA ALA A 9 4.11 15.18 -10.28
C ALA A 9 4.44 13.78 -10.82
N GLU A 10 5.44 13.68 -11.70
CA GLU A 10 5.86 12.38 -12.25
C GLU A 10 6.48 11.47 -11.18
N GLN A 11 7.31 12.02 -10.29
CA GLN A 11 7.90 11.26 -9.20
C GLN A 11 6.85 10.65 -8.27
N TYR A 12 5.85 11.43 -7.84
CA TYR A 12 4.80 10.90 -6.96
C TYR A 12 3.88 9.91 -7.68
N LYS A 13 3.65 10.12 -8.99
CA LYS A 13 2.88 9.18 -9.79
C LYS A 13 3.59 7.84 -9.91
N SER A 14 4.88 7.82 -10.25
CA SER A 14 5.64 6.57 -10.37
C SER A 14 5.76 5.87 -9.01
N GLU A 15 6.01 6.62 -7.94
CA GLU A 15 6.08 6.02 -6.59
C GLU A 15 4.75 5.38 -6.19
N LEU A 16 3.62 6.01 -6.49
CA LEU A 16 2.31 5.45 -6.20
C LEU A 16 2.02 4.20 -7.05
N LEU A 17 2.17 4.30 -8.37
CA LEU A 17 1.71 3.27 -9.31
C LEU A 17 2.67 2.09 -9.43
N ASP A 18 3.98 2.33 -9.31
CA ASP A 18 5.01 1.32 -9.58
C ASP A 18 5.65 0.75 -8.31
N SER A 19 5.39 1.35 -7.14
CA SER A 19 5.97 0.93 -5.84
C SER A 19 4.89 0.69 -4.79
N VAL A 20 4.15 1.73 -4.37
CA VAL A 20 3.20 1.63 -3.24
C VAL A 20 2.02 0.71 -3.56
N LEU A 21 1.30 0.93 -4.66
CA LEU A 21 0.12 0.11 -4.99
C LEU A 21 0.47 -1.36 -5.23
N PRO A 22 1.51 -1.72 -6.02
CA PRO A 22 1.89 -3.11 -6.21
C PRO A 22 2.18 -3.85 -4.90
N PHE A 23 2.82 -3.19 -3.93
CA PHE A 23 3.09 -3.78 -2.62
C PHE A 23 1.81 -4.21 -1.89
N TRP A 24 0.82 -3.32 -1.78
CA TRP A 24 -0.43 -3.67 -1.10
C TRP A 24 -1.20 -4.74 -1.88
N LEU A 25 -1.30 -4.61 -3.20
CA LEU A 25 -2.02 -5.57 -4.04
C LEU A 25 -1.41 -6.99 -3.97
N GLU A 26 -0.10 -7.11 -3.81
CA GLU A 26 0.60 -8.39 -3.73
C GLU A 26 0.55 -9.01 -2.33
N TYR A 27 0.75 -8.20 -1.26
CA TYR A 27 1.03 -8.74 0.07
C TYR A 27 -0.10 -8.60 1.09
N SER A 28 -1.08 -7.71 0.88
CA SER A 28 -2.09 -7.44 1.90
C SER A 28 -3.31 -8.36 1.81
N GLN A 29 -3.69 -8.83 0.62
CA GLN A 29 -4.98 -9.49 0.43
C GLN A 29 -5.07 -10.84 1.14
N ASP A 30 -6.03 -10.97 2.06
CA ASP A 30 -6.37 -12.25 2.68
C ASP A 30 -7.44 -12.95 1.83
N HIS A 31 -7.00 -13.85 0.96
CA HIS A 31 -7.89 -14.60 0.07
C HIS A 31 -8.65 -15.73 0.77
N GLU A 32 -8.28 -16.11 2.00
CA GLU A 32 -8.93 -17.20 2.74
C GLU A 32 -10.12 -16.70 3.55
N CYS A 33 -9.93 -15.60 4.29
CA CYS A 33 -10.92 -15.04 5.22
C CYS A 33 -11.48 -13.68 4.79
N GLY A 34 -10.94 -13.08 3.73
CA GLY A 34 -11.29 -11.74 3.27
C GLY A 34 -10.64 -10.62 4.08
N GLY A 35 -10.68 -9.41 3.51
CA GLY A 35 -9.99 -8.23 4.04
C GLY A 35 -8.49 -8.26 3.76
N TYR A 36 -7.73 -7.50 4.55
CA TYR A 36 -6.33 -7.21 4.29
C TYR A 36 -5.46 -7.35 5.55
N TYR A 37 -4.30 -7.98 5.43
CA TYR A 37 -3.23 -7.92 6.41
C TYR A 37 -2.53 -6.56 6.33
N THR A 38 -2.42 -5.90 7.48
CA THR A 38 -1.81 -4.57 7.58
C THR A 38 -0.51 -4.56 8.38
N CYS A 39 -0.21 -5.66 9.06
CA CYS A 39 1.03 -5.90 9.78
C CYS A 39 2.02 -6.65 8.87
N LEU A 40 2.59 -5.90 7.93
CA LEU A 40 3.56 -6.39 6.94
C LEU A 40 4.97 -5.91 7.30
N ARG A 41 5.97 -6.77 7.11
CA ARG A 41 7.39 -6.39 7.13
C ARG A 41 7.75 -5.65 5.83
N GLN A 42 8.97 -5.12 5.79
CA GLN A 42 9.49 -4.45 4.60
C GLN A 42 9.52 -5.36 3.35
N ASP A 43 9.66 -6.66 3.53
CA ASP A 43 9.63 -7.65 2.44
C ASP A 43 8.23 -8.15 2.09
N GLY A 44 7.18 -7.59 2.71
CA GLY A 44 5.79 -8.01 2.49
C GLY A 44 5.36 -9.21 3.33
N SER A 45 6.23 -9.83 4.13
CA SER A 45 5.82 -10.94 4.98
C SER A 45 4.90 -10.48 6.12
N VAL A 46 3.81 -11.22 6.34
CA VAL A 46 2.83 -10.97 7.41
C VAL A 46 3.43 -11.38 8.76
N PHE A 47 3.39 -10.48 9.75
CA PHE A 47 3.84 -10.79 11.12
C PHE A 47 2.72 -10.76 12.17
N ASP A 48 1.53 -10.30 11.80
CA ASP A 48 0.30 -10.36 12.61
C ASP A 48 -0.92 -10.41 11.68
N THR A 49 -1.95 -11.19 12.05
CA THR A 49 -3.14 -11.44 11.24
C THR A 49 -4.38 -10.64 11.69
N ASP A 50 -4.29 -9.88 12.79
CA ASP A 50 -5.41 -9.07 13.28
C ASP A 50 -5.83 -8.01 12.24
N LYS A 51 -7.15 -7.84 12.12
CA LYS A 51 -7.76 -6.94 11.13
C LYS A 51 -8.22 -5.64 11.80
N PHE A 52 -7.39 -4.60 11.70
CA PHE A 52 -7.73 -3.26 12.19
C PHE A 52 -8.77 -2.60 11.30
N ILE A 53 -10.03 -2.52 11.77
CA ILE A 53 -11.20 -2.09 10.98
C ILE A 53 -11.02 -0.74 10.27
N TRP A 54 -10.35 0.23 10.89
CA TRP A 54 -10.07 1.51 10.21
C TRP A 54 -9.17 1.36 8.98
N LEU A 55 -8.18 0.48 9.04
CA LEU A 55 -7.29 0.24 7.91
C LEU A 55 -7.98 -0.58 6.83
N GLN A 56 -8.85 -1.53 7.20
CA GLN A 56 -9.70 -2.23 6.23
C GLN A 56 -10.54 -1.26 5.41
N GLY A 57 -11.19 -0.30 6.07
CA GLY A 57 -12.01 0.70 5.40
C GLY A 57 -11.19 1.66 4.52
N ARG A 58 -9.96 2.00 4.93
CA ARG A 58 -9.07 2.89 4.16
C ARG A 58 -8.46 2.24 2.93
N GLU A 59 -8.27 0.93 2.93
CA GLU A 59 -7.74 0.21 1.77
C GLU A 59 -8.81 -0.02 0.68
N VAL A 60 -10.09 0.01 1.06
CA VAL A 60 -11.23 -0.01 0.11
C VAL A 60 -11.50 1.37 -0.51
N TRP A 61 -11.23 2.46 0.22
CA TRP A 61 -11.49 3.85 -0.20
C TRP A 61 -10.44 4.36 -1.19
#